data_AF-A0A3N5QJW5-F1
#
_entry.id   AF-A0A3N5QJW5-F1
#
_cell.length_a   1.000
_cell.length_b   1.000
_cell.length_c   1.000
_cell.angle_alpha   90.00
_cell.angle_beta   90.00
_cell.angle_gamma   90.00
#
_symmetry.space_group_name_H-M   'P 1'
#
loop_
_entity.id
_entity.type
_entity.pdbx_description
1 polymer ?
#
loop_
_entity_poly.entity_id
_entity_poly.type
_entity_poly.pdbx_seq_one_letter_code
_entity_poly.pdbx_strand_id
1 'polypeptide(L)'
;MANMAESGVLELLQRVAKGIVAVVGPHCEAVIHDLADPEHSVVWIEGRLTGRSVGAPIPDLSFVPDKLNRDTPDQFNYRTRIGTRSLQSSTVWVRDEAG
;
A
#
# COMPACT_ATOMS: atom_id res chain seq x y z
N MET A 1 9.04 -21.42 1.37
CA MET A 1 7.61 -21.75 1.16
C MET A 1 6.84 -20.58 1.75
N ALA A 2 6.23 -19.72 0.93
CA ALA A 2 5.41 -18.63 1.46
C ALA A 2 4.30 -19.24 2.33
N ASN A 3 4.09 -18.67 3.51
CA ASN A 3 3.14 -19.20 4.47
C ASN A 3 1.71 -19.11 3.87
N MET A 4 0.87 -20.13 4.01
CA MET A 4 -0.50 -20.10 3.47
C MET A 4 -1.31 -18.92 4.03
N ALA A 5 -1.00 -18.48 5.25
CA ALA A 5 -1.60 -17.31 5.87
C ALA A 5 -1.22 -16.00 5.14
N GLU A 6 0.05 -15.83 4.75
CA GLU A 6 0.53 -14.68 3.97
C GLU A 6 -0.15 -14.63 2.59
N SER A 7 -0.29 -15.79 1.94
CA SER A 7 -0.99 -15.90 0.67
C SER A 7 -2.47 -15.52 0.77
N GLY A 8 -3.15 -15.90 1.86
CA GLY A 8 -4.56 -15.57 2.07
C GLY A 8 -4.80 -14.10 2.37
N VAL A 9 -3.91 -13.47 3.15
CA VAL A 9 -3.96 -12.03 3.43
C VAL A 9 -3.73 -11.23 2.15
N LEU A 10 -2.72 -11.58 1.34
CA LEU A 10 -2.47 -10.89 0.07
C LEU A 10 -3.68 -10.97 -0.87
N GLU A 11 -4.28 -12.15 -1.04
CA GLU A 11 -5.48 -12.31 -1.87
C GLU A 11 -6.63 -11.43 -1.37
N LEU A 12 -6.85 -11.38 -0.05
CA LEU A 12 -7.86 -10.51 0.54
C LEU A 12 -7.60 -9.03 0.24
N LEU A 13 -6.35 -8.57 0.42
CA LEU A 13 -5.98 -7.17 0.15
C LEU A 13 -6.19 -6.81 -1.32
N GLN A 14 -5.86 -7.70 -2.26
CA GLN A 14 -6.11 -7.49 -3.70
C GLN A 14 -7.61 -7.32 -3.98
N ARG A 15 -8.45 -8.16 -3.37
CA ARG A 15 -9.92 -8.08 -3.52
C ARG A 15 -10.49 -6.81 -2.90
N VAL A 16 -9.97 -6.39 -1.74
CA VAL A 16 -10.36 -5.13 -1.10
C VAL A 16 -9.94 -3.93 -1.94
N ALA A 17 -8.71 -3.90 -2.46
CA ALA A 17 -8.22 -2.87 -3.37
C ALA A 17 -9.12 -2.75 -4.61
N LYS A 18 -9.47 -3.88 -5.23
CA LYS A 18 -10.43 -3.95 -6.33
C LYS A 18 -11.79 -3.35 -5.97
N GLY A 19 -12.34 -3.70 -4.81
CA GLY A 19 -13.60 -3.17 -4.32
C GLY A 19 -13.58 -1.65 -4.10
N ILE A 20 -12.52 -1.14 -3.46
CA ILE A 20 -12.35 0.30 -3.21
C ILE A 20 -12.31 1.09 -4.52
N VAL A 21 -11.46 0.67 -5.45
CA VAL A 21 -11.32 1.37 -6.74
C VAL A 21 -12.59 1.24 -7.58
N ALA A 22 -13.31 0.12 -7.51
CA ALA A 22 -14.59 -0.03 -8.19
C ALA A 22 -15.68 0.96 -7.68
N VAL A 23 -15.66 1.30 -6.40
CA VAL A 23 -16.59 2.28 -5.80
C VAL A 23 -16.20 3.72 -6.15
N VAL A 24 -14.92 4.07 -6.01
CA VAL A 24 -14.46 5.45 -6.20
C VAL A 24 -14.26 5.79 -7.70
N GLY A 25 -13.95 4.79 -8.52
CA GLY A 25 -13.75 4.94 -9.95
C GLY A 25 -12.34 5.47 -10.31
N PRO A 26 -12.19 6.14 -11.47
CA PRO A 26 -10.89 6.41 -12.10
C PRO A 26 -10.00 7.41 -11.33
N HIS A 27 -10.50 7.97 -10.23
CA HIS A 27 -9.78 8.94 -9.38
C HIS A 27 -9.13 8.28 -8.16
N CYS A 28 -9.17 6.95 -8.07
CA CYS A 28 -8.57 6.19 -6.98
C CYS A 28 -7.47 5.26 -7.49
N GLU A 29 -6.48 5.05 -6.65
CA GLU A 29 -5.49 3.99 -6.80
C GLU A 29 -5.26 3.38 -5.42
N ALA A 30 -5.21 2.06 -5.36
CA ALA A 30 -4.85 1.30 -4.18
C ALA A 30 -3.59 0.48 -4.49
N VAL A 31 -2.56 0.67 -3.68
CA VAL A 31 -1.24 0.06 -3.87
C VAL A 31 -0.94 -0.83 -2.68
N ILE A 32 -0.52 -2.07 -2.93
CA ILE A 32 -0.11 -3.01 -1.90
C ILE A 32 1.42 -3.12 -1.96
N HIS A 33 2.05 -2.91 -0.82
CA HIS A 33 3.50 -2.99 -0.66
C HIS A 33 3.88 -4.21 0.18
N ASP A 34 4.89 -4.94 -0.27
CA ASP A 34 5.68 -5.85 0.55
C ASP A 34 6.92 -5.08 1.06
N LEU A 35 7.06 -4.97 2.37
CA LEU A 35 8.15 -4.22 2.99
C LEU A 35 9.37 -5.10 3.29
N ALA A 36 9.32 -6.40 3.00
CA ALA A 36 10.48 -7.29 3.06
C ALA A 36 11.52 -6.94 1.96
N ASP A 37 11.07 -6.35 0.85
CA ASP A 37 11.92 -5.80 -0.22
C ASP A 37 11.49 -4.35 -0.56
N PRO A 38 11.96 -3.33 0.19
CA PRO A 38 11.58 -1.94 -0.04
C PRO A 38 11.95 -1.39 -1.42
N GLU A 39 12.97 -1.94 -2.07
CA GLU A 39 13.40 -1.54 -3.42
C GLU A 39 12.44 -2.03 -4.50
N HIS A 40 11.75 -3.16 -4.26
CA HIS A 40 10.74 -3.75 -5.15
C HIS A 40 9.38 -3.91 -4.49
N SER A 41 9.03 -2.98 -3.60
CA SER A 41 7.92 -3.17 -2.67
C SER A 41 6.55 -3.33 -3.31
N VAL A 42 6.27 -2.71 -4.46
CA VAL A 42 4.91 -2.76 -5.02
C VAL A 42 4.61 -4.16 -5.58
N VAL A 43 3.77 -4.92 -4.89
CA VAL A 43 3.35 -6.27 -5.31
C VAL A 43 2.01 -6.28 -6.02
N TRP A 44 1.19 -5.23 -5.85
CA TRP A 44 -0.09 -5.08 -6.54
C TRP A 44 -0.51 -3.61 -6.66
N ILE A 45 -1.18 -3.28 -7.76
CA ILE A 45 -1.80 -1.97 -7.99
C ILE A 45 -3.19 -2.19 -8.58
N GLU A 46 -4.18 -1.54 -8.00
CA GLU A 46 -5.48 -1.33 -8.62
C GLU A 46 -5.67 0.17 -8.90
N GLY A 47 -6.07 0.53 -10.12
CA GLY A 47 -6.10 1.92 -10.57
C GLY A 47 -4.79 2.36 -11.26
N ARG A 48 -4.71 3.63 -11.69
CA ARG A 48 -3.62 4.17 -12.53
C ARG A 48 -3.34 5.65 -12.29
N LEU A 49 -3.54 6.14 -11.07
CA LEU A 49 -3.46 7.55 -10.75
C LEU A 49 -2.02 8.06 -10.67
N THR A 50 -1.11 7.26 -10.10
CA THR A 50 0.25 7.69 -9.77
C THR A 50 1.26 7.37 -10.86
N GLY A 51 0.94 6.43 -11.74
CA GLY A 51 1.86 5.93 -12.78
C GLY A 51 2.85 4.88 -12.27
N ARG A 52 2.67 4.38 -11.04
CA ARG A 52 3.45 3.26 -10.50
C ARG A 52 3.23 1.98 -11.30
N SER A 53 4.23 1.11 -11.25
CA SER A 53 4.16 -0.27 -11.73
C SER A 53 4.54 -1.24 -10.62
N VAL A 54 4.14 -2.51 -10.77
CA VAL A 54 4.64 -3.60 -9.93
C VAL A 54 6.17 -3.63 -9.96
N GLY A 55 6.79 -3.86 -8.81
CA GLY A 55 8.24 -3.78 -8.60
C GLY A 55 8.78 -2.37 -8.39
N ALA A 56 7.94 -1.32 -8.38
CA ALA A 56 8.39 0.00 -8.00
C ALA A 56 8.78 0.05 -6.51
N PRO A 57 9.76 0.89 -6.14
CA PRO A 57 10.16 1.05 -4.74
C PRO A 57 9.08 1.77 -3.94
N ILE A 58 9.22 1.75 -2.62
CA ILE A 58 8.37 2.56 -1.75
C ILE A 58 8.47 4.05 -2.17
N PRO A 59 7.41 4.86 -2.02
CA PRO A 59 7.39 6.24 -2.50
C PRO A 59 8.48 7.13 -1.94
N ASP A 60 8.68 7.04 -0.63
CA ASP A 60 9.63 7.83 0.14
C ASP A 60 9.75 7.16 1.51
N LEU A 61 10.98 6.82 1.91
CA LEU A 61 11.31 6.22 3.20
C LEU A 61 10.82 7.09 4.37
N SER A 62 10.66 8.40 4.18
CA SER A 62 10.16 9.31 5.22
C SER A 62 8.72 9.02 5.68
N PHE A 63 7.91 8.32 4.88
CA PHE A 63 6.56 7.89 5.26
C PHE A 63 6.54 6.59 6.06
N VAL A 64 7.60 5.80 5.97
CA VAL A 64 7.76 4.57 6.73
C VAL A 64 8.48 4.94 8.03
N PRO A 65 7.84 4.80 9.20
CA PRO A 65 8.53 5.10 10.45
C PRO A 65 9.81 4.25 10.58
N ASP A 66 10.87 4.84 11.14
CA ASP A 66 12.17 4.17 11.36
C ASP A 66 12.05 2.81 12.04
N LYS A 67 10.98 2.61 12.82
CA LYS A 67 10.58 1.32 13.37
C LYS A 67 9.09 1.10 13.18
N LEU A 68 8.76 0.21 12.25
CA LEU A 68 7.46 -0.47 12.24
C LEU A 68 7.43 -1.45 13.41
N ASN A 69 6.42 -1.31 14.26
CA ASN A 69 6.12 -2.22 15.35
C ASN A 69 4.62 -2.29 15.53
N ARG A 70 4.12 -3.28 16.28
CA ARG A 70 2.70 -3.46 16.66
C ARG A 70 1.90 -2.20 16.98
N ASP A 71 2.53 -1.15 17.51
CA ASP A 71 1.87 0.07 17.96
C ASP A 71 2.00 1.23 16.94
N THR A 72 2.65 1.02 15.78
CA THR A 72 2.68 2.01 14.70
C THR A 72 1.25 2.34 14.27
N PRO A 73 0.81 3.61 14.35
CA PRO A 73 -0.53 3.96 13.93
C PRO A 73 -0.65 3.93 12.40
N ASP A 74 -1.83 3.51 11.94
CA ASP A 74 -2.24 3.77 10.57
C ASP A 74 -2.29 5.27 10.30
N GLN A 75 -2.04 5.66 9.06
CA GLN A 75 -2.03 7.05 8.64
C GLN A 75 -3.26 7.30 7.78
N PHE A 76 -4.24 8.05 8.28
CA PHE A 76 -5.47 8.33 7.55
C PHE A 76 -5.53 9.77 7.06
N ASN A 77 -6.09 9.95 5.86
CA ASN A 77 -6.50 11.24 5.34
C ASN A 77 -5.38 12.31 5.29
N TYR A 78 -4.16 11.91 4.96
CA TYR A 78 -3.05 12.82 4.74
C TYR A 78 -2.97 13.25 3.28
N ARG A 79 -2.28 14.35 3.01
CA ARG A 79 -2.15 14.92 1.68
C ARG A 79 -0.77 14.63 1.12
N THR A 80 -0.72 14.07 -0.08
CA THR A 80 0.52 13.86 -0.83
C THR A 80 0.51 14.70 -2.10
N ARG A 81 1.69 14.85 -2.72
CA ARG A 81 1.84 15.60 -3.97
C ARG A 81 2.62 14.76 -4.99
N ILE A 82 2.07 14.63 -6.19
CA ILE A 82 2.71 13.96 -7.32
C ILE A 82 2.75 14.94 -8.49
N GLY A 83 3.94 15.50 -8.76
CA GLY A 83 4.09 16.62 -9.68
C GLY A 83 3.24 17.82 -9.24
N THR A 84 2.31 18.25 -10.08
CA THR A 84 1.38 19.36 -9.79
C THR A 84 0.09 18.92 -9.09
N ARG A 85 -0.17 17.61 -9.01
CA ARG A 85 -1.41 17.06 -8.44
C ARG A 85 -1.30 16.88 -6.94
N SER A 86 -2.33 17.27 -6.21
CA SER A 86 -2.49 16.95 -4.79
C SER A 86 -3.43 15.77 -4.65
N LEU A 87 -3.01 14.76 -3.89
CA LEU A 87 -3.78 13.56 -3.60
C LEU A 87 -4.10 13.49 -2.12
N GLN A 88 -5.23 12.89 -1.79
CA GLN A 88 -5.63 12.55 -0.42
C GLN A 88 -5.45 11.04 -0.27
N SER A 89 -4.71 10.63 0.76
CA SER A 89 -4.17 9.29 0.90
C SER A 89 -4.40 8.74 2.32
N SER A 90 -4.44 7.42 2.42
CA SER A 90 -4.41 6.69 3.67
C SER A 90 -3.49 5.48 3.51
N THR A 91 -2.73 5.14 4.55
CA THR A 91 -1.85 3.98 4.64
C THR A 91 -2.25 3.15 5.86
N VAL A 92 -2.48 1.87 5.63
CA VAL A 92 -2.82 0.88 6.67
C VAL A 92 -1.69 -0.14 6.75
N TRP A 93 -1.21 -0.41 7.97
CA TRP A 93 -0.15 -1.38 8.20
C TRP A 93 -0.73 -2.77 8.44
N VAL A 94 -0.28 -3.73 7.64
CA VAL A 94 -0.62 -5.14 7.84
C VAL A 94 0.46 -5.77 8.69
N ARG A 95 0.04 -6.46 9.75
CA ARG A 95 0.89 -7.04 10.78
C ARG A 95 0.80 -8.54 10.72
N ASP A 96 1.94 -9.20 10.90
CA ASP A 96 1.96 -10.62 11.15
C ASP A 96 1.67 -10.90 12.64
N GLU A 97 1.79 -12.17 13.03
CA GLU A 97 1.58 -12.58 14.42
C GLU A 97 2.62 -11.99 15.39
N ALA A 98 3.77 -11.52 14.90
CA ALA A 98 4.82 -10.89 15.69
C ALA A 98 4.65 -9.37 15.85
N GLY A 99 3.89 -8.72 14.97
CA GLY A 99 3.34 -7.37 15.16
C GLY A 99 3.94 -6.25 14.33
#